data_AF-A0A940ZTP9-F1
#
_entry.id   AF-A0A940ZTP9-F1
#
_cell.length_a   1.000
_cell.length_b   1.000
_cell.length_c   1.000
_cell.angle_alpha   90.00
_cell.angle_beta   90.00
_cell.angle_gamma   90.00
#
_symmetry.space_group_name_H-M   'P 1'
#
loop_
_entity.id
_entity.type
_entity.pdbx_description
1 polymer ?
#
loop_
_entity_poly.entity_id
_entity_poly.type
_entity_poly.pdbx_seq_one_letter_code
_entity_poly.pdbx_strand_id
1 'polypeptide(L)' 'MSYRIIGDSCTDLPKELKEDPHFKLVP' A
#
# COMPACT_ATOMS: atom_id res chain seq x y z
N MET A 1 -14.72 4.36 -8.10
CA MET A 1 -14.92 4.32 -6.62
C MET A 1 -13.63 4.80 -5.98
N SER A 2 -13.69 5.66 -4.97
CA SER A 2 -12.51 6.08 -4.19
C SER A 2 -12.32 5.10 -3.05
N TYR A 3 -11.24 4.33 -3.05
CA TYR A 3 -10.87 3.43 -1.97
C TYR A 3 -9.38 3.57 -1.68
N ARG A 4 -8.96 3.16 -0.48
CA ARG A 4 -7.58 3.18 -0.03
C ARG A 4 -7.27 1.90 0.71
N ILE A 5 -6.14 1.29 0.40
CA ILE A 5 -5.63 0.07 1.02
C ILE A 5 -4.55 0.48 2.02
N ILE A 6 -4.70 0.04 3.26
CA ILE A 6 -3.74 0.30 4.32
C ILE A 6 -3.04 -1.02 4.66
N GLY A 7 -1.73 -1.06 4.44
CA GLY A 7 -0.88 -2.19 4.80
C GLY A 7 0.08 -1.81 5.91
N ASP A 8 0.54 -2.79 6.66
CA ASP A 8 1.58 -2.62 7.69
C ASP A 8 2.98 -2.82 7.08
N SER A 9 4.01 -2.57 7.88
CA SER A 9 5.42 -2.77 7.47
C SER A 9 5.76 -4.24 7.15
N CYS A 10 4.96 -5.20 7.64
CA CYS A 10 5.07 -6.62 7.31
C CYS A 10 4.36 -7.01 6.01
N THR A 11 3.59 -6.09 5.40
CA THR A 11 2.94 -6.32 4.11
C THR A 11 4.00 -6.19 3.01
N ASP A 12 4.54 -7.33 2.59
CA ASP A 12 5.59 -7.43 1.57
C ASP A 12 5.06 -7.18 0.16
N LEU A 13 4.75 -5.91 -0.12
CA LEU A 13 4.25 -5.47 -1.42
C LEU A 13 5.36 -5.48 -2.49
N PRO A 14 5.06 -5.94 -3.71
CA PRO A 14 5.89 -5.69 -4.89
C PRO A 14 6.20 -4.20 -5.06
N LYS A 15 7.38 -3.88 -5.62
CA LYS A 15 7.82 -2.48 -5.80
C LYS A 15 6.80 -1.62 -6.54
N GLU A 16 6.19 -2.16 -7.60
CA GLU A 16 5.19 -1.44 -8.38
C GLU A 16 3.98 -1.00 -7.55
N LEU A 17 3.57 -1.84 -6.58
CA LEU A 17 2.40 -1.58 -5.73
C LEU A 17 2.72 -0.68 -4.53
N LYS A 18 4.01 -0.54 -4.15
CA LYS A 18 4.42 0.46 -3.16
C LYS A 18 4.31 1.90 -3.69
N GLU A 19 4.34 2.07 -5.01
CA GLU A 19 4.17 3.36 -5.69
C GLU A 19 2.70 3.65 -6.03
N ASP A 20 1.78 2.70 -5.81
CA ASP A 20 0.37 2.88 -6.09
C ASP A 20 -0.27 3.88 -5.09
N PRO A 21 -0.93 4.95 -5.55
CA PRO A 21 -1.52 5.98 -4.69
C PRO A 21 -2.70 5.50 -3.83
N HIS A 22 -3.26 4.33 -4.14
CA HIS A 22 -4.27 3.68 -3.31
C HIS A 22 -3.65 2.92 -2.14
N PHE A 23 -2.37 2.56 -2.19
CA PHE A 23 -1.68 1.91 -1.10
C PHE A 23 -1.04 2.94 -0.16
N LYS A 24 -1.28 2.76 1.14
CA LYS A 24 -0.59 3.49 2.21
C LYS A 24 -0.02 2.49 3.20
N LEU A 25 1.30 2.40 3.24
CA LEU A 25 2.00 1.63 4.26
C LEU A 25 2.14 2.44 5.55
N VAL A 26 1.81 1.82 6.68
CA VAL A 26 2.03 2.36 8.03
C VAL A 26 3.11 1.54 8.73
N PRO A 27 3.97 2.16 9.56
CA PRO A 27 5.03 1.45 10.29
C PRO A 27 4.47 0.37 11.22
#